data_AF-A0A2V8KW35-F1
#
_entry.id   AF-A0A2V8KW35-F1
#
_cell.length_a   1.000
_cell.length_b   1.000
_cell.length_c   1.000
_cell.angle_alpha   90.00
_cell.angle_beta   90.00
_cell.angle_gamma   90.00
#
_symmetry.space_group_name_H-M   'P 1'
#
loop_
_entity.id
_entity.type
_entity.pdbx_description
1 polymer ?
#
loop_
_entity_poly.entity_id
_entity_poly.type
_entity_poly.pdbx_seq_one_letter_code
_entity_poly.pdbx_strand_id
1 'polypeptide(L)' 'STVKLCVRDNGIGISQDQLPHIFERFRQGHHPPQLKSYTGLGLGLAIAKGLVTLHGGTIVAESDGPGKGACFTVTLPAAS' A
#
# COMPACT_ATOMS: atom_id res chain seq x y z
N SER A 1 18.69 -12.12 10.63
CA SER A 1 17.30 -12.11 11.14
C SER A 1 16.45 -11.21 10.25
N THR A 2 15.13 -11.14 10.43
CA THR A 2 14.25 -10.22 9.68
C THR A 2 13.43 -9.37 10.64
N VAL A 3 13.04 -8.17 10.21
CA VAL A 3 12.17 -7.25 10.93
C VAL A 3 10.88 -7.09 10.13
N LYS A 4 9.73 -7.13 10.83
CA LYS A 4 8.40 -6.92 10.26
C LYS A 4 7.75 -5.67 10.86
N LEU A 5 7.21 -4.81 10.00
CA LEU A 5 6.43 -3.63 10.37
C LEU A 5 5.07 -3.70 9.66
N CYS A 6 3.96 -3.74 10.42
CA CYS A 6 2.62 -3.49 9.84
C CYS A 6 2.15 -2.09 10.22
N VAL A 7 1.66 -1.36 9.23
CA VAL A 7 0.93 -0.11 9.39
C VAL A 7 -0.53 -0.41 9.09
N ARG A 8 -1.41 -0.25 10.09
CA ARG A 8 -2.86 -0.38 9.92
C ARG A 8 -3.53 0.98 9.94
N ASP A 9 -4.47 1.18 9.03
CA ASP A 9 -5.36 2.33 9.04
C ASP A 9 -6.82 1.89 9.16
N ASN A 10 -7.70 2.86 9.41
CA ASN A 10 -9.15 2.70 9.49
C ASN A 10 -9.88 3.51 8.39
N GLY A 11 -9.18 3.76 7.27
CA GLY A 11 -9.68 4.56 6.17
C GLY A 11 -10.67 3.82 5.26
N ILE A 12 -10.80 4.32 4.04
CA ILE A 12 -11.79 3.86 3.05
C ILE A 12 -11.63 2.40 2.61
N GLY A 13 -10.53 1.74 2.96
CA GLY A 13 -10.23 0.37 2.52
C GLY A 13 -9.91 0.26 1.03
N ILE A 14 -9.63 -0.97 0.59
CA ILE A 14 -9.22 -1.29 -0.78
C ILE A 14 -10.05 -2.48 -1.24
N SER A 15 -10.71 -2.38 -2.39
CA SER A 15 -11.44 -3.51 -2.95
C SER A 15 -10.49 -4.59 -3.47
N GLN A 16 -10.95 -5.84 -3.47
CA GLN A 16 -10.11 -6.99 -3.85
C GLN A 16 -9.58 -6.89 -5.29
N ASP A 17 -10.33 -6.29 -6.20
CA ASP A 17 -9.90 -6.05 -7.58
C ASP A 17 -8.78 -5.00 -7.70
N GLN A 18 -8.67 -4.09 -6.73
CA GLN A 18 -7.65 -3.04 -6.73
C GLN A 18 -6.35 -3.50 -6.04
N LEU A 19 -6.42 -4.40 -5.06
CA LEU A 19 -5.25 -4.86 -4.28
C LEU A 19 -4.04 -5.29 -5.12
N PRO A 20 -4.18 -6.04 -6.24
CA PRO A 20 -3.05 -6.42 -7.08
C PRO A 20 -2.33 -5.23 -7.73
N HIS A 21 -3.02 -4.10 -7.84
CA HIS A 21 -2.64 -2.97 -8.69
C HIS A 21 -2.17 -1.74 -7.92
N ILE A 22 -2.37 -1.69 -6.59
CA ILE A 22 -2.08 -0.49 -5.77
C ILE A 22 -0.58 -0.10 -5.73
N PHE A 23 0.31 -1.01 -6.11
CA PHE A 23 1.74 -0.75 -6.19
C PHE A 23 2.21 -0.34 -7.59
N GLU A 24 1.30 -0.27 -8.56
CA GLU A 24 1.60 0.23 -9.90
C GLU A 24 1.69 1.77 -9.88
N ARG A 25 2.58 2.32 -10.70
CA ARG A 25 2.75 3.78 -10.80
C ARG A 25 1.51 4.39 -11.47
N PHE A 26 1.14 5.58 -11.03
CA PHE A 26 0.03 6.35 -11.61
C PHE A 26 -1.36 5.72 -11.43
N ARG A 27 -1.48 4.64 -10.65
CA ARG A 27 -2.78 4.09 -10.29
C ARG A 27 -3.37 4.83 -9.10
N GLN A 28 -4.50 5.47 -9.35
CA GLN A 28 -5.40 6.02 -8.34
C GLN A 28 -6.60 5.08 -8.24
N GLY A 29 -7.12 4.86 -7.02
CA GLY A 29 -8.34 4.09 -6.85
C GLY A 29 -9.53 4.79 -7.52
N HIS A 30 -10.55 4.01 -7.90
CA HIS A 30 -11.82 4.57 -8.35
C HIS A 30 -12.50 5.27 -7.16
N HIS A 31 -12.25 6.57 -7.00
CA HIS A 31 -12.91 7.36 -5.98
C HIS A 31 -14.21 7.97 -6.55
N PRO A 32 -15.30 7.99 -5.77
CA PRO A 32 -16.50 8.72 -6.14
C PRO A 32 -16.12 10.20 -6.39
N PRO A 33 -16.70 10.85 -7.43
CA PRO A 33 -16.38 12.24 -7.79
C PRO A 33 -16.65 13.27 -6.68
N GLN A 34 -17.29 12.86 -5.59
CA GLN A 34 -17.63 13.66 -4.42
C GLN A 34 -16.52 13.70 -3.35
N LEU A 35 -15.59 12.74 -3.34
CA LEU A 35 -14.35 12.88 -2.57
C LEU A 35 -13.39 13.69 -3.44
N LYS A 36 -13.13 14.94 -3.05
CA LYS A 36 -12.08 15.80 -3.63
C LYS A 36 -10.91 14.93 -4.09
N SER A 37 -10.61 14.96 -5.39
CA SER A 37 -9.50 14.25 -6.01
C SER A 37 -8.28 14.33 -5.10
N TYR A 38 -7.90 13.22 -4.46
CA TYR A 38 -6.69 13.20 -3.65
C TYR A 38 -5.53 13.63 -4.55
N THR A 39 -4.84 14.70 -4.19
CA THR A 39 -3.90 15.46 -5.03
C THR A 39 -2.56 14.74 -5.27
N GLY A 40 -2.54 13.42 -5.22
CA GLY A 40 -1.33 12.60 -5.36
C GLY A 40 -1.29 11.88 -6.70
N LEU A 41 -0.14 11.89 -7.38
CA LEU A 41 0.10 11.19 -8.66
C LEU A 41 0.00 9.65 -8.58
N GLY A 42 -0.42 9.06 -7.45
CA GLY A 42 -0.44 7.61 -7.28
C GLY A 42 0.96 6.98 -7.28
N LEU A 43 1.97 7.68 -6.75
CA LEU A 43 3.36 7.20 -6.77
C LEU A 43 3.86 6.65 -5.44
N GLY A 44 3.23 7.01 -4.31
CA GLY A 44 3.73 6.70 -2.97
C GLY A 44 3.99 5.21 -2.73
N LEU A 45 3.00 4.35 -3.00
CA LEU A 45 3.14 2.91 -2.82
C LEU A 45 4.14 2.27 -3.80
N ALA A 46 4.18 2.74 -5.06
CA ALA A 46 5.16 2.27 -6.04
C ALA A 46 6.60 2.59 -5.61
N ILE A 47 6.83 3.78 -5.04
CA ILE A 47 8.13 4.17 -4.46
C ILE A 47 8.46 3.30 -3.25
N ALA A 48 7.50 3.10 -2.33
CA ALA A 48 7.70 2.26 -1.15
C ALA A 48 8.08 0.82 -1.54
N LYS A 49 7.39 0.21 -2.52
CA LYS A 49 7.74 -1.11 -3.05
C LYS A 49 9.15 -1.12 -3.64
N GLY A 50 9.53 -0.11 -4.42
CA GLY A 50 10.88 0.01 -4.95
C GLY A 50 11.95 0.06 -3.86
N LEU A 51 11.77 0.90 -2.84
CA LEU A 51 12.70 1.02 -1.71
C LEU A 51 12.81 -0.28 -0.93
N VAL A 52 11.68 -0.92 -0.60
CA VAL A 52 11.69 -2.19 0.14
C VAL A 52 12.38 -3.30 -0.64
N THR A 53 12.12 -3.41 -1.95
CA THR A 53 12.81 -4.38 -2.82
C THR A 53 14.31 -4.10 -2.89
N LEU A 54 14.73 -2.83 -3.01
CA LEU A 54 16.15 -2.45 -3.01
C LEU A 54 16.87 -2.84 -1.71
N HIS A 55 16.16 -2.84 -0.59
CA HIS A 55 16.68 -3.32 0.71
C HIS A 55 16.56 -4.84 0.88
N GLY A 56 16.24 -5.59 -0.17
CA GLY A 56 16.13 -7.06 -0.14
C GLY A 56 14.90 -7.58 0.61
N GLY A 57 13.87 -6.77 0.75
CA GLY A 57 12.65 -7.12 1.47
C GLY A 57 11.40 -7.20 0.62
N THR A 58 10.26 -7.31 1.30
CA THR A 58 8.93 -7.39 0.68
C THR A 58 7.95 -6.44 1.35
N ILE A 59 7.01 -5.90 0.55
CA ILE A 59 5.85 -5.16 1.03
C ILE A 59 4.58 -5.81 0.48
N VAL A 60 3.60 -6.03 1.35
CA VAL A 60 2.29 -6.57 1.00
C VAL A 60 1.20 -5.68 1.61
N ALA A 61 0.02 -5.68 0.99
CA ALA A 61 -1.15 -4.97 1.49
C ALA A 61 -2.33 -5.94 1.60
N GLU A 62 -3.10 -5.77 2.68
CA GLU A 62 -4.30 -6.54 2.98
C GLU A 62 -5.41 -5.56 3.34
N SER A 63 -6.64 -5.83 2.88
CA SER A 63 -7.83 -5.05 3.22
C SER A 63 -9.05 -5.94 3.12
N ASP A 64 -9.94 -5.86 4.11
CA ASP A 64 -11.23 -6.58 4.14
C ASP A 64 -12.30 -5.90 3.27
N GLY A 65 -11.90 -4.95 2.42
CA GLY A 65 -12.76 -4.24 1.50
C GLY A 65 -13.13 -2.82 1.95
N PRO A 66 -14.06 -2.17 1.21
CA PRO A 66 -14.43 -0.79 1.47
C PRO A 66 -14.93 -0.53 2.90
N GLY A 67 -14.44 0.55 3.51
CA GLY A 67 -14.77 0.97 4.87
C GLY A 67 -14.10 0.17 6.00
N LYS A 68 -13.16 -0.73 5.67
CA LYS A 68 -12.45 -1.58 6.64
C LYS A 68 -10.98 -1.21 6.86
N GLY A 69 -10.51 -0.12 6.24
CA GLY A 69 -9.09 0.26 6.24
C GLY A 69 -8.20 -0.76 5.53
N ALA A 70 -6.88 -0.64 5.71
CA ALA A 70 -5.89 -1.58 5.18
C ALA A 70 -4.75 -1.83 6.19
N CYS A 71 -4.03 -2.95 6.05
CA CYS A 71 -2.70 -3.16 6.64
C CYS A 71 -1.67 -3.26 5.53
N PHE A 72 -0.56 -2.53 5.68
CA PHE A 72 0.62 -2.67 4.85
C PHE A 72 1.72 -3.29 5.69
N THR A 73 2.20 -4.47 5.29
CA THR A 73 3.28 -5.18 6.00
C THR A 73 4.56 -5.11 5.20
N VAL A 74 5.59 -4.50 5.80
CA VAL A 74 6.97 -4.48 5.29
C VAL A 74 7.80 -5.50 6.05
N THR A 75 8.52 -6.36 5.31
CA THR A 75 9.50 -7.30 5.86
C THR A 75 10.88 -6.97 5.28
N LEU A 76 11.86 -6.71 6.14
CA LEU A 76 13.25 -6.41 5.74
C LEU A 76 14.23 -7.37 6.44
N PRO A 77 15.39 -7.67 5.82
CA PRO A 77 16.52 -8.22 6.55
C PRO A 77 16.92 -7.28 7.69
N ALA A 78 17.18 -7.83 8.88
CA ALA A 78 17.78 -7.06 9.96
C ALA A 78 19.25 -6.77 9.61
N ALA A 79 19.72 -5.56 9.90
CA ALA A 79 21.13 -5.25 9.82
C ALA A 79 21.90 -6.14 10.81
N SER A 80 23.02 -6.69 10.34
CA SER A 80 23.97 -7.45 11.16
C SER A 80 24.80 -6.52 12.04
#